data_AF-A0A957KBG7-F1
#
_entry.id   AF-A0A957KBG7-F1
#
_cell.length_a   1.000
_cell.length_b   1.000
_cell.length_c   1.000
_cell.angle_alpha   90.00
_cell.angle_beta   90.00
_cell.angle_gamma   90.00
#
_symmetry.space_group_name_H-M   'P 1'
#
loop_
_entity.id
_entity.type
_entity.pdbx_description
1 polymer ?
#
loop_
_entity_poly.entity_id
_entity_poly.type
_entity_poly.pdbx_seq_one_letter_code
_entity_poly.pdbx_strand_id
1 'polypeptide(L)'
;ITGGVHTAADLTKSILVGAQVVTIASALLQQGIGVIKEMNDGLQTWMKAKDYRNLAAFRGKLSQESVGEAAALVRANYIRVLDSYLPDSE
;
A
#
# COMPACT_ATOMS: atom_id res chain seq x y z
N ILE A 1 7.27 7.68 1.74
CA ILE A 1 7.04 6.65 2.79
C ILE A 1 8.37 5.98 3.08
N THR A 2 8.81 5.91 4.34
CA THR A 2 10.20 5.56 4.70
C THR A 2 10.35 4.28 5.54
N GLY A 3 9.29 3.48 5.72
CA GLY A 3 9.36 2.23 6.46
C GLY A 3 8.06 1.42 6.40
N GLY A 4 8.08 0.21 6.95
CA GLY A 4 6.92 -0.68 7.01
C GLY A 4 6.50 -1.28 5.66
N VAL A 5 7.36 -1.24 4.65
CA VAL A 5 7.10 -1.79 3.31
C VAL A 5 7.88 -3.08 3.15
N HIS A 6 7.18 -4.20 3.13
CA HIS A 6 7.78 -5.54 3.09
C HIS A 6 7.35 -6.35 1.86
N THR A 7 6.29 -5.92 1.18
CA THR A 7 5.71 -6.62 0.03
C THR A 7 5.38 -5.67 -1.13
N ALA A 8 5.12 -6.25 -2.32
CA ALA A 8 4.60 -5.50 -3.47
C ALA A 8 3.27 -4.79 -3.16
N ALA A 9 2.44 -5.39 -2.29
CA ALA A 9 1.18 -4.81 -1.87
C ALA A 9 1.40 -3.54 -1.02
N ASP A 10 2.38 -3.55 -0.12
CA ASP A 10 2.72 -2.38 0.69
C ASP A 10 3.28 -1.24 -0.16
N LEU A 11 4.12 -1.58 -1.15
CA LEU A 11 4.63 -0.63 -2.14
C LEU A 11 3.48 0.01 -2.93
N THR A 12 2.57 -0.81 -3.44
CA THR A 12 1.41 -0.36 -4.23
C THR A 12 0.50 0.54 -3.40
N LYS A 13 0.18 0.14 -2.16
CA LYS A 13 -0.61 0.96 -1.21
C LYS A 13 0.07 2.30 -0.92
N SER A 14 1.39 2.30 -0.73
CA SER A 14 2.16 3.51 -0.49
C SER A 14 2.01 4.52 -1.65
N ILE A 15 2.07 4.06 -2.89
CA ILE A 15 1.87 4.91 -4.07
C ILE A 15 0.41 5.39 -4.15
N LEU A 16 -0.56 4.50 -3.92
CA LEU A 16 -1.99 4.84 -3.91
C LEU A 16 -2.36 5.95 -2.93
N VAL A 17 -1.70 6.00 -1.76
CA VAL A 17 -1.89 7.09 -0.77
C VAL A 17 -1.07 8.35 -1.07
N GLY A 18 -0.29 8.36 -2.15
CA GLY A 18 0.40 9.56 -2.67
C GLY A 18 1.92 9.51 -2.63
N ALA A 19 2.54 8.42 -2.18
CA ALA A 19 4.00 8.34 -2.12
C ALA A 19 4.62 8.49 -3.50
N GLN A 20 5.59 9.39 -3.61
CA GLN A 20 6.44 9.53 -4.79
C GLN A 20 7.69 8.66 -4.70
N VAL A 21 8.19 8.48 -3.46
CA VAL A 21 9.35 7.65 -3.13
C VAL A 21 8.98 6.74 -1.96
N VAL A 22 9.39 5.47 -2.07
CA VAL A 22 9.21 4.43 -1.05
C VAL A 22 10.58 3.87 -0.70
N THR A 23 10.94 3.93 0.57
CA THR A 23 12.23 3.42 1.08
C THR A 23 12.01 2.10 1.81
N ILE A 24 12.87 1.12 1.53
CA ILE A 24 12.88 -0.20 2.18
C ILE A 24 14.25 -0.46 2.81
N ALA A 25 14.26 -1.04 4.01
CA ALA A 25 15.50 -1.41 4.71
C ALA A 25 15.37 -2.78 5.36
N SER A 26 14.40 -2.96 6.27
CA SER A 26 14.11 -4.24 6.93
C SER A 26 13.81 -5.36 5.93
N ALA A 27 13.01 -5.08 4.90
CA ALA A 27 12.71 -6.04 3.83
C ALA A 27 13.99 -6.51 3.10
N LEU A 28 14.89 -5.58 2.80
CA LEU A 28 16.19 -5.87 2.16
C LEU A 28 17.09 -6.73 3.06
N LEU A 29 17.15 -6.41 4.35
CA LEU A 29 17.97 -7.17 5.32
C LEU A 29 17.44 -8.60 5.52
N GLN A 30 16.12 -8.79 5.52
CA GLN A 30 15.50 -10.09 5.82
C GLN A 30 15.36 -10.99 4.59
N GLN A 31 15.11 -10.43 3.41
CA GLN A 31 14.77 -11.18 2.19
C GLN A 31 15.87 -11.10 1.11
N GLY A 32 16.92 -10.30 1.35
CA GLY A 32 17.98 -10.05 0.39
C GLY A 32 17.55 -9.14 -0.77
N ILE A 33 18.44 -8.97 -1.75
CA ILE A 33 18.23 -8.02 -2.87
C ILE A 33 17.09 -8.43 -3.82
N GLY A 34 16.70 -9.71 -3.82
CA GLY A 34 15.65 -10.25 -4.69
C GLY A 34 14.29 -9.58 -4.48
N VAL A 35 14.02 -9.13 -3.25
CA VAL A 35 12.77 -8.44 -2.88
C VAL A 35 12.48 -7.22 -3.76
N ILE A 36 13.52 -6.53 -4.25
CA ILE A 36 13.35 -5.36 -5.13
C ILE A 36 12.67 -5.79 -6.44
N LYS A 37 13.13 -6.90 -7.02
CA LYS A 37 12.55 -7.43 -8.26
C LYS A 37 11.13 -7.91 -8.03
N GLU A 38 10.88 -8.66 -6.96
CA GLU A 38 9.55 -9.17 -6.60
C GLU A 38 8.55 -8.03 -6.39
N MET A 39 8.95 -6.96 -5.70
CA MET A 39 8.13 -5.76 -5.51
C MET A 39 7.78 -5.08 -6.84
N ASN A 40 8.76 -4.94 -7.74
CA ASN A 40 8.56 -4.33 -9.05
C ASN A 40 7.65 -5.18 -9.96
N ASP A 41 7.87 -6.50 -10.00
CA ASP A 41 7.08 -7.43 -10.81
C ASP A 41 5.63 -7.50 -10.29
N GLY A 42 5.45 -7.53 -8.97
CA GLY A 42 4.14 -7.47 -8.32
C GLY A 42 3.41 -6.16 -8.59
N LEU A 43 4.10 -5.02 -8.50
CA LEU A 43 3.54 -3.72 -8.84
C LEU A 43 3.09 -3.66 -10.31
N GLN A 44 3.92 -4.12 -11.25
CA GLN A 44 3.56 -4.17 -12.68
C GLN A 44 2.36 -5.07 -12.93
N THR A 45 2.31 -6.23 -12.27
CA THR A 45 1.19 -7.17 -12.38
C THR A 45 -0.11 -6.53 -11.90
N TRP A 46 -0.07 -5.88 -10.73
CA TRP A 46 -1.22 -5.15 -10.20
C TRP A 46 -1.65 -4.01 -11.12
N MET A 47 -0.71 -3.24 -11.67
CA MET A 47 -1.00 -2.16 -12.62
C MET A 47 -1.70 -2.69 -13.87
N LYS A 48 -1.21 -3.79 -14.45
CA LYS A 48 -1.85 -4.45 -15.61
C LYS A 48 -3.28 -4.90 -15.27
N ALA A 49 -3.48 -5.52 -14.11
CA ALA A 49 -4.80 -5.95 -13.67
C ALA A 49 -5.79 -4.79 -13.45
N LYS A 50 -5.30 -3.57 -13.21
CA LYS A 50 -6.10 -2.34 -13.04
C LYS A 50 -6.09 -1.41 -14.25
N ASP A 51 -5.50 -1.85 -15.37
CA ASP A 51 -5.33 -1.06 -16.60
C ASP A 51 -4.60 0.29 -16.41
N TYR A 52 -3.67 0.34 -15.45
CA TYR A 52 -2.83 1.52 -15.24
C TYR A 52 -1.54 1.45 -16.06
N ARG A 53 -1.32 2.47 -16.90
CA ARG A 53 -0.14 2.57 -17.77
C ARG A 53 1.09 3.19 -17.09
N ASN A 54 0.88 4.01 -16.06
CA ASN A 54 1.96 4.68 -15.34
C ASN A 54 1.57 4.97 -13.89
N LEU A 55 2.56 5.28 -13.05
CA LEU A 55 2.34 5.55 -11.62
C LEU A 55 1.51 6.82 -11.38
N ALA A 56 1.64 7.84 -12.23
CA ALA A 56 0.89 9.09 -12.09
C ALA A 56 -0.63 8.88 -12.25
N ALA A 57 -1.06 7.88 -13.01
CA ALA A 57 -2.47 7.57 -13.24
C ALA A 57 -3.21 7.08 -11.99
N PHE A 58 -2.51 6.64 -10.94
CA PHE A 58 -3.13 6.14 -9.71
C PHE A 58 -2.52 6.64 -8.41
N ARG A 59 -1.36 7.30 -8.46
CA ARG A 59 -0.74 7.89 -7.27
C ARG A 59 -1.69 8.89 -6.61
N GLY A 60 -1.94 8.70 -5.31
CA GLY A 60 -2.81 9.58 -4.52
C GLY A 60 -4.31 9.34 -4.69
N LYS A 61 -4.76 8.38 -5.50
CA LYS A 61 -6.20 8.08 -5.66
C LYS A 61 -6.90 7.56 -4.40
N LEU A 62 -6.12 7.12 -3.40
CA LEU A 62 -6.62 6.73 -2.08
C LEU A 62 -6.00 7.59 -0.96
N SER A 63 -5.48 8.78 -1.29
CA SER A 63 -5.07 9.73 -0.26
C SER A 63 -6.31 10.24 0.49
N GLN A 64 -6.15 10.68 1.74
CA GLN A 64 -7.27 11.28 2.48
C GLN A 64 -7.85 12.49 1.74
N GLU A 65 -7.01 13.27 1.05
CA GLU A 65 -7.43 14.41 0.24
C GLU A 65 -8.29 14.02 -0.97
N SER A 66 -8.11 12.82 -1.51
CA SER A 66 -8.88 12.32 -2.65
C SER A 66 -10.29 11.82 -2.28
N VAL A 67 -10.60 11.72 -0.99
CA VAL A 67 -11.85 11.15 -0.48
C VAL A 67 -12.74 12.27 0.04
N GLY A 68 -13.96 12.38 -0.51
CA GLY A 68 -14.88 13.48 -0.22
C GLY A 68 -15.30 13.60 1.26
N GLU A 69 -15.15 12.54 2.06
CA GLU A 69 -15.47 12.54 3.50
C GLU A 69 -14.35 11.87 4.32
N ALA A 70 -13.23 12.59 4.50
CA ALA A 70 -12.03 12.08 5.16
C ALA A 70 -12.29 11.55 6.60
N ALA A 71 -13.19 12.19 7.36
CA ALA A 71 -13.52 11.78 8.72
C ALA A 71 -14.17 10.37 8.77
N ALA A 72 -15.07 10.08 7.83
CA ALA A 72 -15.70 8.77 7.71
C ALA A 72 -14.67 7.69 7.38
N LEU A 73 -13.72 7.99 6.49
CA LEU A 73 -12.62 7.08 6.13
C LEU A 73 -11.72 6.75 7.33
N VAL A 74 -11.34 7.76 8.13
CA VAL A 74 -10.54 7.53 9.34
C VAL A 74 -11.29 6.66 10.34
N ARG A 75 -12.59 6.93 10.55
CA ARG A 75 -13.42 6.14 11.46
C ARG A 75 -13.58 4.69 10.99
N ALA A 76 -13.82 4.47 9.71
CA ALA A 76 -13.91 3.13 9.13
C ALA A 76 -12.59 2.35 9.29
N ASN A 77 -11.46 3.01 9.05
CA ASN A 77 -10.15 2.40 9.28
C ASN A 77 -9.92 2.05 10.76
N TYR A 78 -10.33 2.93 11.69
CA TYR A 78 -10.24 2.67 13.12
C TYR A 78 -11.07 1.45 13.54
N ILE A 79 -12.34 1.38 13.11
CA ILE A 79 -13.21 0.23 13.39
C ILE A 79 -12.59 -1.06 12.86
N ARG A 80 -12.07 -1.06 11.62
CA ARG A 80 -11.42 -2.24 11.03
C ARG A 80 -10.19 -2.70 11.82
N VAL A 81 -9.41 -1.76 12.38
CA VAL A 81 -8.26 -2.13 13.23
C VAL A 81 -8.75 -2.75 14.53
N LEU A 82 -9.78 -2.20 15.18
CA LEU A 82 -10.35 -2.80 16.39
C LEU A 82 -10.87 -4.21 16.13
N ASP A 83 -11.58 -4.40 15.01
CA ASP A 83 -12.12 -5.68 14.59
C ASP A 83 -11.02 -6.74 14.40
N SER A 84 -9.87 -6.35 13.85
CA SER A 84 -8.73 -7.27 13.66
C SER A 84 -8.09 -7.81 14.95
N TYR A 85 -8.46 -7.28 16.12
CA TYR A 85 -8.03 -7.78 17.43
C TYR A 85 -9.09 -8.64 18.13
N LEU A 86 -10.32 -8.66 17.62
CA LEU A 86 -11.36 -9.52 18.16
C LEU A 86 -11.16 -10.92 17.57
N PRO A 87 -11.19 -11.99 18.40
CA PRO A 87 -11.18 -13.35 17.88
C PRO A 87 -12.46 -13.59 17.07
N ASP A 88 -12.37 -14.40 16.01
CA ASP A 88 -13.54 -14.84 15.26
C ASP A 88 -14.54 -15.45 16.25
N SER A 89 -15.78 -14.94 16.24
CA SER A 89 -16.85 -15.52 17.06
C SER A 89 -17.26 -16.84 16.41
N GLU A 90 -17.10 -17.94 17.15
CA GLU A 90 -17.63 -19.27 16.79
C GLU A 90 -19.15 -19.25 16.56
#